data_AF-A0A8B6LM05-F1
#
_entry.id   AF-A0A8B6LM05-F1
#
_cell.length_a   1.000
_cell.length_b   1.000
_cell.length_c   1.000
_cell.angle_alpha   90.00
_cell.angle_beta   90.00
_cell.angle_gamma   90.00
#
_symmetry.space_group_name_H-M   'P 1'
#
loop_
_entity.id
_entity.type
_entity.pdbx_description
1 polymer ?
#
loop_
_entity_poly.entity_id
_entity_poly.type
_entity_poly.pdbx_seq_one_letter_code
_entity_poly.pdbx_strand_id
1 'polypeptide(L)'
;MPNNVYNTTAQSIGMIGENAVASGFQIGNSGAETKTLLNELEMLRATLSKMACTPEHEVAVGQVALAQDAAKEGNWKSAVDYLRKSGSWVADVATKIGVSVVADMIKKTTGL
;
A
#
# COMPACT_ATOMS: atom_id res chain seq x y z
N MET A 1 0.56 17.69 51.72
CA MET A 1 0.98 17.06 50.46
C MET A 1 -0.03 16.00 50.07
N PRO A 2 -0.90 16.23 49.07
CA PRO A 2 -1.68 15.18 48.44
C PRO A 2 -1.06 14.75 47.10
N ASN A 3 -0.71 13.46 47.02
CA ASN A 3 -0.35 12.75 45.80
C ASN A 3 -1.64 12.38 45.07
N ASN A 4 -1.95 13.03 43.95
CA ASN A 4 -2.90 12.50 42.99
C ASN A 4 -2.23 12.49 41.62
N VAL A 5 -1.75 11.30 41.28
CA VAL A 5 -1.30 10.88 39.97
C VAL A 5 -2.34 11.26 38.91
N TYR A 6 -1.98 12.18 38.03
CA TYR A 6 -2.73 12.46 36.80
C TYR A 6 -2.55 11.27 35.86
N ASN A 7 -3.32 10.20 36.08
CA ASN A 7 -3.56 9.20 35.07
C ASN A 7 -4.68 9.69 34.15
N THR A 8 -4.41 10.75 33.40
CA THR A 8 -5.24 11.12 32.25
C THR A 8 -4.84 10.25 31.07
N THR A 9 -4.96 8.93 31.23
CA THR A 9 -5.20 8.03 30.10
C THR A 9 -6.67 8.20 29.74
N ALA A 10 -7.00 9.39 29.22
CA ALA A 10 -8.18 9.54 28.40
C ALA A 10 -7.89 8.74 27.14
N GLN A 11 -8.32 7.49 27.20
CA GLN A 11 -8.45 6.61 26.06
C GLN A 11 -9.09 7.44 24.95
N SER A 12 -8.38 7.55 23.83
CA SER A 12 -8.84 8.17 22.60
C SER A 12 -10.02 7.37 22.03
N ILE A 13 -11.16 7.41 22.70
CA ILE A 13 -12.45 6.90 22.23
C ILE A 13 -13.06 8.04 21.42
N GLY A 14 -12.59 8.18 20.18
CA GLY A 14 -13.00 9.31 19.32
C GLY A 14 -12.51 9.25 17.88
N MET A 15 -12.00 8.12 17.40
CA MET A 15 -11.80 7.85 15.97
C MET A 15 -12.17 6.39 15.66
N ILE A 16 -13.46 6.08 15.77
CA ILE A 16 -14.04 4.94 15.03
C ILE A 16 -14.49 5.46 13.67
N GLY A 17 -13.51 5.76 12.82
CA GLY A 17 -13.75 5.86 11.38
C GLY A 17 -13.90 4.47 10.82
N GLU A 18 -15.10 4.15 10.36
CA GLU A 18 -15.43 2.98 9.55
C GLU A 18 -14.35 2.82 8.46
N ASN A 19 -13.73 1.63 8.39
CA ASN A 19 -12.58 1.24 7.55
C ASN A 19 -11.16 1.27 8.18
N ALA A 20 -11.01 0.97 9.47
CA ALA A 20 -9.73 0.43 9.95
C ALA A 20 -9.48 -0.93 9.27
N VAL A 21 -8.59 -0.96 8.29
CA VAL A 21 -8.04 -2.21 7.74
C VAL A 21 -7.22 -2.86 8.85
N ALA A 22 -7.87 -3.72 9.63
CA ALA A 22 -7.21 -4.59 10.59
C ALA A 22 -6.45 -5.67 9.84
N SER A 23 -5.23 -5.34 9.41
CA SER A 23 -4.18 -6.26 9.00
C SER A 23 -2.89 -5.46 9.19
N GLY A 24 -2.10 -5.84 10.20
CA GLY A 24 -0.97 -5.06 10.72
C GLY A 24 0.06 -4.64 9.69
N PHE A 25 -0.20 -3.52 9.03
CA PHE A 25 0.78 -2.74 8.30
C PHE A 25 1.11 -1.52 9.14
N GLN A 26 1.90 -1.76 10.19
CA GLN A 26 2.72 -0.68 10.73
C GLN A 26 3.81 -0.47 9.68
N ILE A 27 3.60 0.43 8.69
CA ILE A 27 4.78 1.10 8.12
C ILE A 27 5.32 1.88 9.29
N GLY A 28 6.25 1.27 10.02
CA GLY A 28 6.94 1.88 11.10
C GLY A 28 7.87 2.92 10.52
N ASN A 29 7.33 4.07 10.10
CA ASN A 29 7.97 5.39 10.05
C ASN A 29 9.47 5.40 9.64
N SER A 30 9.89 4.49 8.78
CA SER A 30 11.27 4.33 8.35
C SER A 30 11.23 4.69 6.89
N GLY A 31 11.46 5.96 6.56
CA GLY A 31 11.39 6.46 5.18
C GLY A 31 12.23 5.66 4.16
N ALA A 32 13.11 4.78 4.63
CA ALA A 32 13.79 3.75 3.84
C ALA A 32 12.82 2.74 3.18
N GLU A 33 11.84 2.19 3.89
CA GLU A 33 10.88 1.21 3.33
C GLU A 33 9.93 1.87 2.33
N THR A 34 9.53 3.11 2.60
CA THR A 34 8.77 3.94 1.67
C THR A 34 9.53 4.18 0.37
N LYS A 35 10.82 4.52 0.44
CA LYS A 35 11.66 4.70 -0.75
C LYS A 35 11.84 3.41 -1.54
N THR A 36 12.09 2.30 -0.86
CA THR A 36 12.19 0.98 -1.50
C THR A 36 10.88 0.63 -2.19
N LEU A 37 9.73 0.75 -1.52
CA LEU A 37 8.42 0.48 -2.11
C LEU A 37 8.16 1.35 -3.36
N LEU A 38 8.48 2.64 -3.30
CA LEU A 38 8.29 3.55 -4.43
C LEU A 38 9.18 3.18 -5.63
N ASN A 39 10.42 2.76 -5.37
CA ASN A 39 11.35 2.29 -6.39
C ASN A 39 10.86 0.99 -7.03
N GLU A 40 10.37 0.06 -6.21
CA GLU A 40 9.78 -1.22 -6.65
C GLU A 40 8.50 -0.98 -7.47
N LEU A 41 7.63 -0.07 -7.05
CA LEU A 41 6.42 0.34 -7.79
C LEU A 41 6.77 1.00 -9.14
N GLU A 42 7.85 1.78 -9.19
CA GLU A 42 8.32 2.40 -10.42
C GLU A 42 8.85 1.35 -11.41
N MET A 43 9.66 0.38 -10.93
CA MET A 43 10.13 -0.75 -11.74
C MET A 43 8.97 -1.62 -12.23
N LEU A 44 7.99 -1.88 -11.36
CA LEU A 44 6.78 -2.61 -11.70
C LEU A 44 6.01 -1.89 -12.80
N ARG A 45 5.71 -0.60 -12.62
CA ARG A 45 5.02 0.22 -13.62
C ARG A 45 5.76 0.25 -14.96
N ALA A 46 7.08 0.45 -14.94
CA ALA A 46 7.90 0.46 -16.15
C ALA A 46 7.85 -0.89 -16.88
N THR A 47 7.82 -2.00 -16.15
CA THR A 47 7.68 -3.34 -16.72
C THR A 47 6.29 -3.57 -17.26
N LEU A 48 5.25 -3.22 -16.50
CA LEU A 48 3.86 -3.35 -16.93
C LEU A 48 3.60 -2.53 -18.19
N SER A 49 4.13 -1.31 -18.28
CA SER A 49 4.00 -0.48 -19.48
C SER A 49 4.67 -1.08 -20.71
N LYS A 50 5.71 -1.92 -20.54
CA LYS A 50 6.35 -2.66 -21.64
C LYS A 50 5.58 -3.92 -22.02
N MET A 51 4.86 -4.53 -21.08
CA MET A 51 4.05 -5.73 -21.28
C MET A 51 2.58 -5.42 -21.62
N ALA A 52 2.16 -4.16 -21.51
CA ALA A 52 0.81 -3.74 -21.83
C ALA A 52 0.55 -3.91 -23.32
N CYS A 53 -0.39 -4.79 -23.65
CA CYS A 53 -0.77 -5.13 -25.03
C CYS A 53 -2.30 -5.02 -25.22
N THR A 54 -3.04 -4.92 -24.12
CA THR A 54 -4.50 -4.82 -24.08
C THR A 54 -4.91 -3.58 -23.30
N PRO A 55 -6.09 -3.00 -23.57
CA PRO A 55 -6.60 -1.86 -22.81
C PRO A 55 -6.75 -2.17 -21.31
N GLU A 56 -7.02 -3.43 -20.94
CA GLU A 56 -7.04 -3.87 -19.53
C GLU A 56 -5.66 -3.75 -18.87
N HIS A 57 -4.59 -4.08 -19.58
CA HIS A 57 -3.22 -3.89 -19.07
C HIS A 57 -2.88 -2.40 -18.91
N GLU A 58 -3.33 -1.54 -19.83
CA GLU A 58 -3.13 -0.10 -19.73
C GLU A 58 -3.86 0.50 -18.51
N VAL A 59 -5.09 0.04 -18.26
CA VAL A 59 -5.83 0.41 -17.04
C VAL A 59 -5.06 -0.03 -15.80
N ALA A 60 -4.52 -1.25 -15.78
CA ALA A 60 -3.74 -1.75 -14.65
C ALA A 60 -2.43 -0.96 -14.43
N VAL A 61 -1.74 -0.55 -15.49
CA VAL A 61 -0.58 0.37 -15.41
C VAL A 61 -0.99 1.69 -14.76
N GLY A 62 -2.15 2.25 -15.16
CA GLY A 62 -2.73 3.45 -14.57
C GLY A 62 -3.04 3.30 -13.08
N GLN A 63 -3.62 2.16 -12.68
CA GLN A 63 -3.88 1.85 -11.27
C GLN A 63 -2.58 1.78 -10.45
N VAL A 64 -1.52 1.17 -10.97
CA VAL A 64 -0.21 1.14 -10.30
C VAL A 64 0.40 2.55 -10.20
N ALA A 65 0.21 3.40 -11.20
CA ALA A 65 0.65 4.78 -11.15
C ALA A 65 -0.08 5.58 -10.05
N LEU A 66 -1.40 5.42 -9.94
CA LEU A 66 -2.21 6.01 -8.87
C LEU A 66 -1.80 5.47 -7.49
N ALA A 67 -1.47 4.18 -7.41
CA ALA A 67 -0.97 3.58 -6.18
C ALA A 67 0.36 4.18 -5.75
N GLN A 68 1.28 4.41 -6.69
CA GLN A 68 2.57 5.06 -6.44
C GLN A 68 2.39 6.51 -5.96
N ASP A 69 1.42 7.23 -6.51
CA ASP A 69 1.14 8.61 -6.09
C ASP A 69 0.55 8.68 -4.68
N ALA A 70 -0.49 7.88 -4.42
CA ALA A 70 -1.06 7.74 -3.09
C ALA A 70 -0.02 7.27 -2.05
N ALA A 71 0.91 6.41 -2.46
CA ALA A 71 2.05 5.99 -1.66
C ALA A 71 3.00 7.15 -1.32
N LYS A 72 3.32 8.02 -2.28
CA LYS A 72 4.17 9.21 -2.05
C LYS A 72 3.52 10.18 -1.07
N GLU A 73 2.21 10.32 -1.14
CA GLU A 73 1.43 11.16 -0.22
C GLU A 73 1.26 10.54 1.18
N GLY A 74 1.77 9.33 1.42
CA GLY A 74 1.58 8.59 2.66
C GLY A 74 0.17 7.99 2.83
N ASN A 75 -0.62 8.01 1.76
CA ASN A 75 -1.99 7.52 1.71
C ASN A 75 -2.04 6.02 1.34
N TRP A 76 -1.46 5.20 2.23
CA TRP A 76 -1.28 3.76 2.01
C TRP A 76 -2.56 2.99 1.76
N LYS A 77 -3.66 3.44 2.37
CA LYS A 77 -4.98 2.84 2.18
C LYS A 77 -5.45 2.97 0.72
N SER A 78 -5.28 4.15 0.13
CA SER A 78 -5.60 4.40 -1.27
C SER A 78 -4.63 3.66 -2.19
N ALA A 79 -3.33 3.65 -1.85
CA ALA A 79 -2.33 2.91 -2.62
C ALA A 79 -2.68 1.42 -2.76
N VAL A 80 -3.07 0.81 -1.64
CA VAL A 80 -3.54 -0.57 -1.58
C VAL A 80 -4.83 -0.78 -2.38
N ASP A 81 -5.80 0.15 -2.30
CA ASP A 81 -7.05 0.02 -3.06
C ASP A 81 -6.81 0.03 -4.57
N TYR A 82 -5.93 0.92 -5.04
CA TYR A 82 -5.52 0.97 -6.44
C TYR A 82 -4.76 -0.30 -6.86
N LEU A 83 -3.85 -0.81 -6.02
CA LEU A 83 -3.15 -2.07 -6.28
C LEU A 83 -4.12 -3.25 -6.37
N ARG A 84 -5.14 -3.31 -5.51
CA ARG A 84 -6.20 -4.33 -5.57
C ARG A 84 -7.02 -4.23 -6.86
N LYS A 85 -7.31 -3.01 -7.33
CA LYS A 85 -7.98 -2.75 -8.62
C LYS A 85 -7.13 -3.10 -9.84
N SER A 86 -5.82 -3.19 -9.66
CA SER A 86 -4.87 -3.55 -10.73
C SER A 86 -5.00 -5.03 -11.16
N GLY A 87 -5.65 -5.86 -10.32
CA GLY A 87 -5.99 -7.25 -10.63
C GLY A 87 -4.80 -8.22 -10.58
N SER A 88 -5.09 -9.49 -10.87
CA SER A 88 -4.11 -10.59 -10.75
C SER A 88 -2.92 -10.46 -11.71
N TRP A 89 -3.09 -9.74 -12.83
CA TRP A 89 -2.00 -9.53 -13.79
C TRP A 89 -0.82 -8.77 -13.17
N VAL A 90 -1.11 -7.70 -12.41
CA VAL A 90 -0.07 -6.93 -11.72
C VAL A 90 0.61 -7.76 -10.64
N ALA A 91 -0.12 -8.61 -9.93
CA ALA A 91 0.46 -9.54 -8.95
C ALA A 91 1.38 -10.58 -9.59
N ASP A 92 1.03 -11.10 -10.77
CA ASP A 92 1.86 -12.03 -11.55
C ASP A 92 3.16 -11.36 -12.02
N VAL A 93 3.06 -10.16 -12.61
CA VAL A 93 4.23 -9.40 -13.06
C VAL A 93 5.11 -8.98 -11.88
N ALA A 94 4.50 -8.55 -10.77
CA ALA A 94 5.20 -8.22 -9.54
C ALA A 94 6.03 -9.41 -9.01
N THR A 95 5.45 -10.61 -9.04
CA THR A 95 6.15 -11.84 -8.66
C THR A 95 7.27 -12.17 -9.65
N LYS A 96 7.07 -11.95 -10.95
CA LYS A 96 8.07 -12.23 -11.99
C LYS A 96 9.32 -11.35 -11.92
N ILE A 97 9.15 -10.06 -11.65
CA ILE A 97 10.29 -9.14 -11.54
C ILE A 97 10.95 -9.16 -10.15
N GLY A 98 10.35 -9.87 -9.19
CA GLY A 98 10.90 -10.02 -7.85
C GLY A 98 10.58 -8.86 -6.90
N VAL A 99 9.55 -8.04 -7.20
CA VAL A 99 9.11 -6.97 -6.28
C VAL A 99 8.26 -7.55 -5.13
N SER A 100 8.90 -8.35 -4.29
CA SER A 100 8.27 -9.10 -3.20
C SER A 100 7.55 -8.20 -2.21
N VAL A 101 7.98 -6.95 -2.01
CA VAL A 101 7.30 -6.02 -1.09
C VAL A 101 5.93 -5.62 -1.64
N VAL A 102 5.85 -5.29 -2.93
CA VAL A 102 4.58 -4.93 -3.58
C VAL A 102 3.68 -6.17 -3.72
N ALA A 103 4.26 -7.33 -4.06
CA ALA A 103 3.52 -8.59 -4.15
C ALA A 103 2.97 -9.04 -2.79
N ASP A 104 3.75 -8.95 -1.71
CA ASP A 104 3.30 -9.27 -0.34
C ASP A 104 2.20 -8.30 0.11
N MET A 105 2.33 -7.01 -0.24
CA MET A 105 1.30 -6.01 0.03
C MET A 105 0.00 -6.31 -0.71
N ILE A 106 0.06 -6.66 -2.01
CA ILE A 106 -1.12 -7.04 -2.78
C ILE A 106 -1.75 -8.31 -2.20
N LYS A 107 -0.95 -9.34 -1.89
CA LYS A 107 -1.43 -10.59 -1.30
C LYS A 107 -2.15 -10.37 0.02
N LYS A 108 -1.50 -9.69 0.97
CA LYS A 108 -2.09 -9.34 2.28
C LYS A 108 -3.37 -8.53 2.18
N THR A 109 -3.50 -7.68 1.17
CA THR A 109 -4.64 -6.77 1.03
C THR A 109 -5.79 -7.36 0.22
N THR A 110 -5.49 -8.37 -0.60
CA THR A 110 -6.48 -9.15 -1.36
C THR A 110 -6.88 -10.44 -0.63
N GLY A 111 -6.19 -10.79 0.47
CA GLY A 111 -6.44 -12.01 1.24
C GLY A 111 -5.99 -13.29 0.53
N LEU A 112 -5.09 -13.18 -0.45
CA LEU A 112 -4.46 -14.28 -1.19
C LEU A 112 -3.16 -14.70 -0.51
#